data_AF-A0A1F1LBI4-F1
#
_entry.id   AF-A0A1F1LBI4-F1
#
_cell.length_a   1.000
_cell.length_b   1.000
_cell.length_c   1.000
_cell.angle_alpha   90.00
_cell.angle_beta   90.00
_cell.angle_gamma   90.00
#
_symmetry.space_group_name_H-M   'P 1'
#
loop_
_entity.id
_entity.type
_entity.pdbx_description
1 polymer ?
#
loop_
_entity_poly.entity_id
_entity_poly.type
_entity_poly.pdbx_seq_one_letter_code
_entity_poly.pdbx_strand_id
1 'polypeptide(L)'
;MKLDKLKRFAQMQGFEVYMLDLGTKKECGYLLNNHIFINNCASEDRILYTLAHELAHGYLHKDKGNTVDSPKHAEYEEEADRAAHMILDLLSVDINTCIGGAN
;
A
#
# COMPACT_ATOMS: atom_id res chain seq x y z
N MET A 1 4.61 -11.96 -6.76
CA MET A 1 3.55 -11.55 -7.71
C MET A 1 2.70 -10.39 -7.21
N LYS A 2 1.99 -10.46 -6.06
CA LYS A 2 1.21 -9.31 -5.55
C LYS A 2 2.09 -8.14 -5.13
N LEU A 3 3.18 -8.42 -4.40
CA LEU A 3 4.13 -7.40 -3.95
C LEU A 3 4.77 -6.65 -5.12
N ASP A 4 5.15 -7.38 -6.18
CA ASP A 4 5.74 -6.79 -7.38
C ASP A 4 4.74 -5.90 -8.14
N LYS A 5 3.47 -6.32 -8.22
CA LYS A 5 2.39 -5.50 -8.78
C LYS A 5 2.19 -4.20 -8.00
N LEU A 6 2.17 -4.27 -6.66
CA LEU A 6 2.07 -3.09 -5.81
C LEU A 6 3.26 -2.16 -5.96
N LYS A 7 4.49 -2.68 -5.93
CA LYS A 7 5.70 -1.88 -6.17
C LYS A 7 5.68 -1.21 -7.54
N ARG A 8 5.23 -1.93 -8.57
CA ARG A 8 5.12 -1.37 -9.93
C ARG A 8 4.06 -0.26 -9.99
N PHE A 9 2.91 -0.47 -9.35
CA PHE A 9 1.87 0.54 -9.30
C PHE A 9 2.31 1.78 -8.51
N ALA A 10 3.00 1.61 -7.38
CA ALA A 10 3.60 2.70 -6.61
C ALA A 10 4.55 3.55 -7.48
N GLN A 11 5.45 2.90 -8.23
CA GLN A 11 6.34 3.59 -9.19
C GLN A 11 5.55 4.38 -10.26
N MET A 12 4.45 3.83 -10.77
CA MET A 12 3.60 4.54 -11.74
C MET A 12 2.92 5.78 -11.14
N GLN A 13 2.69 5.79 -9.82
CA GLN A 13 2.18 6.95 -9.10
C GLN A 13 3.29 7.94 -8.67
N GLY A 14 4.54 7.65 -9.00
CA GLY A 14 5.69 8.50 -8.67
C GLY A 14 6.31 8.19 -7.30
N PHE A 15 5.97 7.05 -6.69
CA PHE A 15 6.55 6.63 -5.41
C PHE A 15 7.70 5.63 -5.59
N GLU A 16 8.73 5.78 -4.78
CA GLU A 16 9.82 4.82 -4.64
C GLU A 16 9.64 3.99 -3.37
N VAL A 17 9.76 2.66 -3.48
CA VAL A 17 9.52 1.74 -2.36
C VAL A 17 10.83 1.14 -1.86
N TYR A 18 11.10 1.34 -0.56
CA TYR A 18 12.29 0.84 0.13
C TYR A 18 11.90 -0.22 1.15
N MET A 19 12.51 -1.40 1.03
CA MET A 19 12.34 -2.50 1.98
C MET A 19 13.55 -2.50 2.91
N LEU A 20 13.37 -2.11 4.17
CA LEU A 20 14.46 -1.93 5.14
C LEU A 20 14.24 -2.79 6.37
N ASP A 21 15.31 -3.18 7.05
CA ASP A 21 15.22 -3.64 8.43
C ASP A 21 15.11 -2.39 9.32
N LEU A 22 13.94 -2.18 9.93
CA LEU A 22 13.68 -1.04 10.80
C LEU A 22 13.96 -1.34 12.29
N GLY A 23 14.68 -2.42 12.58
CA GLY A 23 15.09 -2.80 13.94
C GLY A 23 13.94 -3.33 14.80
N THR A 24 12.82 -3.70 14.18
CA THR A 24 11.63 -4.23 14.85
C THR A 24 11.00 -5.36 14.04
N LYS A 25 10.27 -6.25 14.71
CA LYS A 25 9.46 -7.29 14.05
C LYS A 25 8.01 -6.86 13.83
N LYS A 26 7.64 -5.66 14.28
CA LYS A 26 6.30 -5.11 14.08
C LYS A 26 6.10 -4.68 12.64
N GLU A 27 4.87 -4.80 12.16
CA GLU A 27 4.41 -4.11 10.97
C GLU A 27 4.60 -2.60 11.16
N CYS A 28 5.43 -2.01 10.32
CA CYS A 28 5.58 -0.57 10.26
C CYS A 28 6.06 -0.15 8.87
N GLY A 29 5.56 0.99 8.46
CA GLY A 29 5.97 1.70 7.28
C GLY A 29 5.68 3.18 7.46
N TYR A 30 6.19 3.99 6.55
CA TYR A 30 5.82 5.40 6.48
C TYR A 30 6.09 5.93 5.08
N LEU A 31 5.19 6.80 4.63
CA LEU A 31 5.38 7.66 3.47
C LEU A 31 6.05 8.97 3.89
N LEU A 32 7.20 9.27 3.28
CA LEU A 32 7.86 10.58 3.40
C LEU A 32 8.16 11.14 2.01
N ASN A 33 7.51 12.25 1.68
CA ASN A 33 7.50 12.81 0.33
C ASN A 33 7.03 11.75 -0.68
N ASN A 34 7.91 11.33 -1.58
CA ASN A 34 7.63 10.32 -2.59
C ASN A 34 8.26 8.95 -2.27
N HIS A 35 8.75 8.74 -1.05
CA HIS A 35 9.42 7.50 -0.66
C HIS A 35 8.57 6.76 0.37
N ILE A 36 8.25 5.51 0.07
CA ILE A 36 7.54 4.59 0.95
C ILE A 36 8.58 3.66 1.56
N PHE A 37 8.69 3.67 2.88
CA PHE A 37 9.57 2.78 3.62
C PHE A 37 8.73 1.68 4.28
N ILE A 38 9.14 0.41 4.11
CA ILE A 38 8.44 -0.75 4.66
C ILE A 38 9.43 -1.61 5.43
N ASN A 39 9.04 -2.04 6.63
CA ASN A 39 9.81 -3.01 7.40
C ASN A 39 9.79 -4.39 6.74
N ASN A 40 10.97 -4.89 6.34
CA ASN A 40 11.12 -6.18 5.68
C ASN A 40 11.18 -7.38 6.64
N CYS A 41 11.17 -7.13 7.95
CA CYS A 41 11.22 -8.16 8.99
C CYS A 41 9.82 -8.65 9.42
N ALA A 42 8.74 -8.10 8.86
CA ALA A 42 7.37 -8.55 9.07
C ALA A 42 6.99 -9.71 8.13
N SER A 43 5.82 -10.34 8.36
CA SER A 43 5.31 -11.36 7.44
C SER A 43 4.95 -10.78 6.07
N GLU A 44 4.89 -11.62 5.03
CA GLU A 44 4.55 -11.19 3.67
C GLU A 44 3.18 -10.48 3.61
N ASP A 45 2.15 -11.02 4.26
CA ASP A 45 0.82 -10.41 4.32
C ASP A 45 0.85 -9.03 4.98
N ARG A 46 1.67 -8.86 6.03
CA ARG A 46 1.85 -7.57 6.70
C ARG A 46 2.58 -6.58 5.81
N ILE A 47 3.64 -7.02 5.13
CA ILE A 47 4.37 -6.20 4.15
C ILE A 47 3.43 -5.74 3.02
N LEU A 48 2.59 -6.63 2.50
CA LEU A 48 1.61 -6.32 1.45
C LEU A 48 0.60 -5.28 1.93
N TYR A 49 0.03 -5.49 3.12
CA TYR A 49 -0.90 -4.54 3.73
C TYR A 49 -0.25 -3.18 3.98
N THR A 50 0.90 -3.13 4.64
CA THR A 50 1.60 -1.86 4.91
C THR A 50 1.90 -1.12 3.61
N LEU A 51 2.40 -1.82 2.57
CA LEU A 51 2.65 -1.16 1.29
C LEU A 51 1.36 -0.61 0.65
N ALA A 52 0.26 -1.37 0.68
CA ALA A 52 -1.02 -0.90 0.17
C ALA A 52 -1.54 0.30 0.97
N HIS A 53 -1.34 0.32 2.28
CA HIS A 53 -1.75 1.39 3.20
C HIS A 53 -0.98 2.69 2.94
N GLU A 54 0.35 2.65 2.92
CA GLU A 54 1.18 3.83 2.63
C GLU A 54 0.94 4.38 1.22
N LEU A 55 0.74 3.48 0.25
CA LEU A 55 0.38 3.86 -1.11
C LEU A 55 -0.99 4.54 -1.17
N ALA A 56 -1.98 4.06 -0.39
CA ALA A 56 -3.28 4.70 -0.31
C ALA A 56 -3.19 6.11 0.27
N HIS A 57 -2.39 6.32 1.32
CA HIS A 57 -2.10 7.66 1.82
C HIS A 57 -1.50 8.56 0.74
N GLY A 58 -0.48 8.07 0.02
CA GLY A 58 0.16 8.83 -1.05
C GLY A 58 -0.80 9.14 -2.21
N TYR A 59 -1.68 8.21 -2.56
CA TYR A 59 -2.62 8.40 -3.67
C TYR A 59 -3.76 9.36 -3.33
N LEU A 60 -4.40 9.17 -2.17
CA LEU A 60 -5.60 9.91 -1.75
C LEU A 60 -5.27 11.28 -1.16
N HIS A 61 -4.14 11.39 -0.45
CA HIS A 61 -3.86 12.56 0.40
C HIS A 61 -2.68 13.42 -0.06
N LYS A 62 -2.17 13.23 -1.28
CA LYS A 62 -1.02 13.99 -1.83
C LYS A 62 -1.13 15.51 -1.76
N ASP A 63 -2.35 16.05 -1.70
CA ASP A 63 -2.65 17.48 -1.67
C ASP A 63 -3.11 17.99 -0.29
N LYS A 64 -3.08 17.14 0.75
CA LYS A 64 -3.61 17.45 2.10
C LYS A 64 -2.56 17.94 3.09
N GLY A 65 -1.28 17.97 2.70
CA GLY A 65 -0.19 18.38 3.57
C GLY A 65 0.13 17.33 4.64
N ASN A 66 0.44 17.76 5.87
CA ASN A 66 0.73 16.85 6.97
C ASN A 66 -0.56 16.21 7.51
N THR A 67 -0.80 14.95 7.13
CA THR A 67 -1.98 14.17 7.54
C THR A 67 -1.87 13.61 8.96
N VAL A 68 -0.66 13.49 9.51
CA VAL A 68 -0.41 12.92 10.84
C VAL A 68 -0.85 13.89 11.93
N ASP A 69 -0.50 15.17 11.80
CA ASP A 69 -0.86 16.22 12.77
C ASP A 69 -2.17 16.94 12.41
N SER A 70 -2.92 16.41 11.44
CA SER A 70 -4.20 16.98 11.01
C SER A 70 -5.31 16.69 12.03
N PRO A 71 -6.24 17.62 12.29
CA PRO A 71 -7.45 17.32 13.06
C PRO A 71 -8.33 16.23 12.40
N LYS A 72 -8.13 15.98 11.10
CA LYS A 72 -8.80 14.92 10.34
C LYS A 72 -7.99 13.62 10.25
N HIS A 73 -6.92 13.47 11.03
CA HIS A 73 -6.03 12.30 10.96
C HIS A 73 -6.81 10.97 10.96
N ALA A 74 -7.78 10.82 11.86
CA ALA A 74 -8.61 9.61 11.94
C ALA A 74 -9.41 9.31 10.66
N GLU A 75 -9.92 10.34 9.96
CA GLU A 75 -10.62 10.17 8.68
C GLU A 75 -9.65 9.69 7.60
N TYR A 76 -8.45 10.28 7.53
CA TYR A 76 -7.43 9.91 6.54
C TYR A 76 -6.88 8.50 6.76
N GLU A 77 -6.72 8.06 8.01
CA GLU A 77 -6.36 6.68 8.33
C GLU A 77 -7.46 5.70 7.91
N GLU A 78 -8.74 6.01 8.19
CA GLU A 78 -9.86 5.15 7.76
C GLU A 78 -9.94 5.03 6.23
N GLU A 79 -9.78 6.15 5.52
CA GLU A 79 -9.79 6.19 4.05
C GLU A 79 -8.65 5.35 3.46
N ALA A 80 -7.44 5.48 4.01
CA ALA A 80 -6.28 4.72 3.58
C ALA A 80 -6.43 3.22 3.87
N ASP A 81 -6.93 2.84 5.05
CA ASP A 81 -7.15 1.45 5.45
C ASP A 81 -8.16 0.76 4.51
N ARG A 82 -9.31 1.41 4.27
CA ARG A 82 -10.35 0.89 3.37
C ARG A 82 -9.84 0.75 1.94
N ALA A 83 -9.06 1.71 1.46
CA ALA A 83 -8.44 1.63 0.14
C ALA A 83 -7.40 0.51 0.06
N ALA A 84 -6.59 0.32 1.10
CA ALA A 84 -5.63 -0.78 1.17
C ALA A 84 -6.33 -2.14 1.06
N HIS A 85 -7.40 -2.35 1.82
CA HIS A 85 -8.22 -3.56 1.73
C HIS A 85 -8.79 -3.77 0.31
N MET A 86 -9.37 -2.72 -0.30
CA MET A 86 -9.88 -2.80 -1.67
C MET A 86 -8.79 -3.18 -2.69
N ILE A 87 -7.59 -2.63 -2.56
CA ILE A 87 -6.45 -2.95 -3.43
C ILE A 87 -6.05 -4.42 -3.27
N LEU A 88 -5.98 -4.93 -2.04
CA LEU A 88 -5.63 -6.32 -1.77
C LEU A 88 -6.70 -7.30 -2.29
N ASP A 89 -7.98 -6.96 -2.13
CA ASP A 89 -9.09 -7.73 -2.68
C ASP A 89 -8.99 -7.80 -4.20
N LEU A 90 -8.77 -6.66 -4.88
CA LEU A 90 -8.60 -6.59 -6.33
C LEU A 90 -7.41 -7.42 -6.81
N LEU A 91 -6.27 -7.38 -6.12
CA LEU A 91 -5.09 -8.18 -6.44
C LEU A 91 -5.30 -9.69 -6.22
N SER A 92 -6.33 -10.05 -5.48
CA SER A 92 -6.73 -11.43 -5.21
C SER A 92 -7.74 -11.97 -6.23
N VAL A 93 -8.35 -11.11 -7.04
CA VAL A 93 -9.17 -11.51 -8.18
C VAL A 93 -8.28 -12.05 -9.30
N ASP A 94 -8.49 -13.30 -9.70
CA ASP A 94 -7.83 -13.87 -10.87
C ASP A 94 -8.59 -13.45 -12.14
N ILE A 95 -8.00 -12.56 -12.93
CA ILE A 95 -8.65 -11.96 -14.11
C ILE A 95 -8.87 -13.00 -15.23
N ASN A 96 -8.26 -14.19 -15.13
CA ASN A 96 -8.37 -15.25 -16.14
C ASN A 96 -9.61 -16.14 -16.01
N THR A 97 -10.45 -16.00 -14.97
CA THR A 97 -11.62 -16.88 -14.78
C THR A 97 -12.83 -16.52 -15.65
N CYS A 98 -12.76 -15.48 -16.48
CA CYS A 98 -13.88 -15.01 -17.30
C CYS A 98 -13.82 -15.40 -18.78
N ILE A 99 -12.79 -16.10 -19.25
CA ILE A 99 -12.75 -16.62 -20.63
C ILE A 99 -13.07 -18.11 -20.59
N GLY A 100 -14.36 -18.41 -20.51
CA GLY A 100 -14.87 -19.77 -20.67
C GLY A 100 -14.38 -20.36 -21.99
N GLY A 101 -13.81 -21.57 -21.92
CA GLY A 101 -13.45 -22.34 -23.08
C GLY A 101 -14.67 -22.59 -23.96
N ALA A 102 -14.61 -22.10 -25.20
CA ALA A 102 -15.42 -22.64 -26.28
C ALA A 102 -14.63 -23.83 -26.85
N ASN A 103 -15.05 -25.04 -26.44
CA ASN A 103 -14.81 -26.25 -27.22
C ASN A 103 -15.69 -26.23 -28.47
#